data_AF-A0A4Q7V7K3-F1
#
_entry.id   AF-A0A4Q7V7K3-F1
#
_cell.length_a   1.000
_cell.length_b   1.000
_cell.length_c   1.000
_cell.angle_alpha   90.00
_cell.angle_beta   90.00
_cell.angle_gamma   90.00
#
_symmetry.space_group_name_H-M   'P 1'
#
loop_
_entity.id
_entity.type
_entity.pdbx_description
1 polymer ?
#
loop_
_entity_poly.entity_id
_entity_poly.type
_entity_poly.pdbx_seq_one_letter_code
_entity_poly.pdbx_strand_id
1 'polypeptide(L)'
;MAAFDISPTTAASGRIRELLRRIAVEAFGSTETEVPIPGFTVFTDRKLDDPFAGIRAALLMRTVAEGQLYEYARAARAAGRSWDEVGAALDLSSGEYRPVGEAAFDWLVCGRVPDPEPDGVRSFRTPSAYWRCSTCDGLVTDHGQFEGNPANSEDGHAKGCARHAAEVQAWNEGWEH
;
A
#
# COMPACT_ATOMS: atom_id res chain seq x y z
N MET A 1 -26.51 -22.32 -21.38
CA MET A 1 -25.37 -22.37 -20.43
C MET A 1 -25.02 -20.94 -20.06
N ALA A 2 -25.50 -20.45 -18.91
CA ALA A 2 -25.20 -19.09 -18.47
C ALA A 2 -23.68 -18.95 -18.31
N ALA A 3 -23.08 -17.98 -19.01
CA ALA A 3 -21.71 -17.58 -18.75
C ALA A 3 -21.68 -17.04 -17.32
N PHE A 4 -20.95 -17.70 -16.43
CA PHE A 4 -20.66 -17.14 -15.11
C PHE A 4 -19.86 -15.87 -15.35
N ASP A 5 -20.47 -14.73 -15.07
CA ASP A 5 -19.79 -13.44 -15.15
C ASP A 5 -18.84 -13.35 -13.95
N ILE A 6 -17.58 -13.71 -14.18
CA ILE A 6 -16.55 -13.69 -13.15
C ILE A 6 -16.13 -12.23 -12.96
N SER A 7 -16.26 -11.71 -11.74
CA SER A 7 -15.86 -10.32 -11.47
C SER A 7 -14.39 -10.08 -11.84
N PRO A 8 -14.02 -8.88 -12.34
CA PRO A 8 -12.64 -8.55 -12.69
C PRO A 8 -11.64 -8.84 -11.56
N THR A 9 -12.04 -8.60 -10.31
CA THR A 9 -11.24 -8.89 -9.11
C THR A 9 -11.03 -10.39 -8.90
N THR A 10 -12.04 -11.21 -9.20
CA THR A 10 -11.91 -12.68 -9.13
C THR A 10 -10.96 -13.19 -10.21
N ALA A 11 -11.07 -12.66 -11.43
CA ALA A 11 -10.15 -12.99 -12.52
C ALA A 11 -8.70 -12.53 -12.20
N ALA A 12 -8.52 -11.35 -11.60
CA ALA A 12 -7.21 -10.89 -11.11
C ALA A 12 -6.64 -11.79 -10.01
N SER A 13 -7.46 -12.19 -9.04
CA SER A 13 -7.07 -13.12 -7.96
C SER A 13 -6.61 -14.46 -8.52
N GLY A 14 -7.28 -14.98 -9.55
CA GLY A 14 -6.85 -16.21 -10.25
C GLY A 14 -5.45 -16.07 -10.86
N ARG A 15 -5.19 -14.96 -11.56
CA ARG A 15 -3.87 -14.67 -12.15
C ARG A 15 -2.77 -14.53 -11.10
N ILE A 16 -3.08 -13.93 -9.94
CA ILE A 16 -2.15 -13.84 -8.82
C ILE A 16 -1.79 -15.24 -8.29
N ARG A 17 -2.77 -16.12 -8.11
CA ARG A 17 -2.51 -17.51 -7.66
C ARG A 17 -1.66 -18.29 -8.67
N GLU A 18 -1.90 -18.11 -9.97
CA GLU A 18 -1.04 -18.68 -11.01
C GLU A 18 0.40 -18.16 -10.91
N LEU A 19 0.57 -16.84 -10.75
CA LEU A 19 1.89 -16.24 -10.60
C LEU A 19 2.62 -16.76 -9.36
N LEU A 20 1.91 -16.96 -8.24
CA LEU A 20 2.50 -17.54 -7.02
C LEU A 20 3.03 -18.97 -7.27
N ARG A 21 2.27 -19.82 -7.98
CA ARG A 21 2.76 -21.16 -8.35
C ARG A 21 3.98 -21.08 -9.26
N ARG A 22 3.97 -20.18 -10.24
CA ARG A 22 5.13 -19.94 -11.10
C ARG A 22 6.36 -19.49 -10.33
N ILE A 23 6.23 -18.55 -9.40
CA ILE A 23 7.33 -18.11 -8.53
C ILE A 23 7.85 -19.29 -7.69
N ALA A 24 6.97 -20.14 -7.16
CA ALA A 24 7.37 -21.31 -6.39
C ALA A 24 8.22 -22.30 -7.22
N VAL A 25 7.88 -22.49 -8.49
CA VAL A 25 8.66 -23.31 -9.43
C VAL A 25 9.98 -22.62 -9.81
N GLU A 26 9.89 -21.40 -10.34
CA GLU A 26 11.02 -20.68 -10.96
C GLU A 26 12.07 -20.22 -9.92
N ALA A 27 11.64 -19.78 -8.74
CA ALA A 27 12.53 -19.20 -7.73
C ALA A 27 12.81 -20.12 -6.52
N PHE A 28 11.93 -21.09 -6.25
CA PHE A 28 12.02 -21.93 -5.05
C PHE A 28 12.09 -23.43 -5.34
N GLY A 29 12.20 -23.83 -6.62
CA GLY A 29 12.54 -25.18 -7.04
C GLY A 29 11.45 -26.24 -6.85
N SER A 30 10.19 -25.83 -6.73
CA SER A 30 9.05 -26.76 -6.66
C SER A 30 8.63 -27.23 -8.06
N THR A 31 7.88 -28.31 -8.12
CA THR A 31 7.19 -28.81 -9.31
C THR A 31 5.68 -28.64 -9.14
N GLU A 32 5.00 -28.20 -10.21
CA GLU A 32 3.55 -28.18 -10.27
C GLU A 32 3.03 -29.52 -10.80
N THR A 33 2.01 -30.06 -10.13
CA THR A 33 1.38 -31.34 -10.46
C THR A 33 -0.12 -31.16 -10.63
N GLU A 34 -0.70 -31.89 -11.58
CA GLU A 34 -2.15 -31.95 -11.77
C GLU A 34 -2.74 -33.09 -10.94
N VAL A 35 -3.69 -32.77 -10.07
CA VAL A 35 -4.34 -33.70 -9.14
C VAL A 35 -5.82 -33.79 -9.49
N PRO A 36 -6.37 -34.99 -9.77
CA PRO A 36 -7.80 -35.15 -10.05
C PRO A 36 -8.69 -34.61 -8.92
N ILE A 37 -9.76 -33.90 -9.27
CA ILE A 37 -10.73 -33.43 -8.29
C ILE A 37 -11.68 -34.59 -7.95
N PRO A 38 -11.81 -34.98 -6.66
CA PRO A 38 -12.72 -36.05 -6.27
C PRO A 38 -14.16 -35.77 -6.74
N GLY A 39 -14.79 -36.78 -7.36
CA GLY A 39 -16.14 -36.66 -7.92
C GLY A 39 -16.20 -36.13 -9.36
N PHE A 40 -15.06 -35.78 -9.96
CA PHE A 40 -14.97 -35.36 -11.36
C PHE A 40 -13.99 -36.24 -12.13
N THR A 41 -14.34 -36.58 -13.37
CA THR A 41 -13.54 -37.49 -14.22
C THR A 41 -12.57 -36.79 -15.16
N VAL A 42 -12.75 -35.48 -15.38
CA VAL A 42 -11.97 -34.69 -16.34
C VAL A 42 -11.26 -33.51 -15.68
N PHE A 43 -11.75 -33.03 -14.54
CA PHE A 43 -11.18 -31.84 -13.91
C PHE A 43 -10.03 -32.19 -12.97
N THR A 44 -8.91 -31.51 -13.16
CA THR A 44 -7.74 -31.54 -12.30
C THR A 44 -7.56 -30.19 -11.59
N ASP A 45 -6.98 -30.23 -10.40
CA ASP A 45 -6.47 -29.08 -9.66
C ASP A 45 -4.95 -29.03 -9.82
N ARG A 46 -4.35 -27.85 -9.67
CA ARG A 46 -2.89 -27.69 -9.75
C ARG A 46 -2.29 -27.48 -8.38
N LYS A 47 -1.33 -28.34 -8.01
CA LYS A 47 -0.69 -28.33 -6.70
C LYS A 47 0.82 -28.33 -6.80
N LEU A 48 1.46 -27.65 -5.85
CA LEU A 48 2.90 -27.69 -5.66
C LEU A 48 3.27 -28.95 -4.87
N ASP A 49 4.36 -29.62 -5.27
CA ASP A 49 4.94 -30.76 -4.56
C ASP A 49 5.57 -30.37 -3.21
N ASP A 50 6.17 -29.18 -3.12
CA ASP A 50 6.66 -28.56 -1.90
C ASP A 50 5.73 -27.40 -1.45
N PRO A 51 4.86 -27.61 -0.45
CA PRO A 51 4.02 -26.54 0.07
C PRO A 51 4.83 -25.38 0.67
N PHE A 52 6.07 -25.61 1.16
CA PHE A 52 6.90 -24.53 1.67
C PHE A 52 7.41 -23.60 0.57
N ALA A 53 7.63 -24.09 -0.66
CA ALA A 53 7.93 -23.24 -1.81
C ALA A 53 6.77 -22.28 -2.10
N GLY A 54 5.52 -22.76 -1.98
CA GLY A 54 4.33 -21.91 -2.06
C GLY A 54 4.30 -20.81 -0.99
N ILE A 55 4.65 -21.13 0.25
CA ILE A 55 4.74 -20.14 1.35
C ILE A 55 5.83 -19.09 1.05
N ARG A 56 7.01 -19.52 0.62
CA ARG A 56 8.12 -18.60 0.27
C ARG A 56 7.75 -17.68 -0.91
N ALA A 57 7.08 -18.22 -1.93
CA ALA A 57 6.56 -17.44 -3.05
C ALA A 57 5.55 -16.39 -2.62
N ALA A 58 4.60 -16.76 -1.76
CA ALA A 58 3.62 -15.82 -1.20
C ALA A 58 4.27 -14.74 -0.35
N LEU A 59 5.25 -15.10 0.48
CA LEU A 59 6.01 -14.14 1.29
C LEU A 59 6.78 -13.15 0.41
N LEU A 60 7.49 -13.63 -0.61
CA LEU A 60 8.19 -12.77 -1.56
C LEU A 60 7.24 -11.79 -2.25
N MET A 61 6.11 -12.29 -2.77
CA MET A 61 5.10 -11.44 -3.41
C MET A 61 4.57 -10.39 -2.44
N ARG A 62 4.30 -10.76 -1.18
CA ARG A 62 3.83 -9.82 -0.16
C ARG A 62 4.85 -8.71 0.08
N THR A 63 6.12 -9.06 0.29
CA THR A 63 7.20 -8.07 0.52
C THR A 63 7.37 -7.12 -0.68
N VAL A 64 7.33 -7.65 -1.91
CA VAL A 64 7.41 -6.81 -3.12
C VAL A 64 6.18 -5.91 -3.24
N ALA A 65 4.98 -6.44 -2.98
CA ALA A 65 3.74 -5.67 -3.03
C ALA A 65 3.70 -4.57 -1.96
N GLU A 66 4.16 -4.85 -0.73
CA GLU A 66 4.28 -3.87 0.36
C GLU A 66 5.24 -2.73 -0.03
N GLY A 67 6.41 -3.05 -0.59
CA GLY A 67 7.34 -2.03 -1.10
C GLY A 67 6.74 -1.21 -2.24
N GLN A 68 6.06 -1.87 -3.18
CA GLN A 68 5.42 -1.19 -4.32
C GLN A 68 4.25 -0.31 -3.87
N LEU A 69 3.51 -0.71 -2.84
CA LEU A 69 2.45 0.08 -2.23
C LEU A 69 3.00 1.39 -1.65
N TYR A 70 4.14 1.33 -0.95
CA TYR A 70 4.84 2.52 -0.46
C TYR A 70 5.30 3.45 -1.59
N GLU A 71 5.86 2.89 -2.68
CA GLU A 71 6.25 3.69 -3.85
C GLU A 71 5.05 4.38 -4.53
N TYR A 72 3.90 3.71 -4.62
CA TYR A 72 2.68 4.33 -5.13
C TYR A 72 2.16 5.45 -4.23
N ALA A 73 2.23 5.29 -2.91
CA ALA A 73 1.88 6.37 -1.98
C ALA A 73 2.81 7.57 -2.13
N ARG A 74 4.12 7.36 -2.27
CA ARG A 74 5.09 8.43 -2.59
C ARG A 74 4.78 9.12 -3.91
N ALA A 75 4.42 8.37 -4.95
CA ALA A 75 4.02 8.93 -6.24
C ALA A 75 2.72 9.76 -6.11
N ALA A 76 1.75 9.30 -5.30
CA ALA A 76 0.54 10.04 -5.02
C ALA A 76 0.83 11.35 -4.27
N ARG A 77 1.69 11.33 -3.23
CA ARG A 77 2.16 12.54 -2.53
C ARG A 77 2.89 13.51 -3.48
N ALA A 78 3.75 12.98 -4.35
CA ALA A 78 4.45 13.76 -5.37
C ALA A 78 3.48 14.45 -6.37
N ALA A 79 2.35 13.81 -6.66
CA ALA A 79 1.26 14.36 -7.46
C ALA A 79 0.31 15.29 -6.68
N GLY A 80 0.58 15.54 -5.40
CA GLY A 80 -0.19 16.45 -4.54
C GLY A 80 -1.41 15.83 -3.87
N ARG A 81 -1.57 14.49 -3.86
CA ARG A 81 -2.68 13.82 -3.14
C ARG A 81 -2.39 13.78 -1.65
N SER A 82 -3.37 14.09 -0.78
CA SER A 82 -3.19 14.10 0.68
C SER A 82 -3.02 12.69 1.27
N TRP A 83 -2.52 12.58 2.50
CA TRP A 83 -2.49 11.31 3.22
C TRP A 83 -3.89 10.74 3.47
N ASP A 84 -4.92 11.59 3.62
CA ASP A 84 -6.30 11.13 3.75
C ASP A 84 -6.81 10.47 2.46
N GLU A 85 -6.46 11.04 1.31
CA GLU A 85 -6.80 10.45 0.01
C GLU A 85 -6.06 9.12 -0.22
N VAL A 86 -4.81 9.02 0.25
CA VAL A 86 -4.06 7.75 0.26
C VAL A 86 -4.73 6.74 1.19
N GLY A 87 -5.13 7.14 2.39
CA GLY A 87 -5.84 6.28 3.35
C GLY A 87 -7.18 5.77 2.82
N ALA A 88 -7.93 6.62 2.11
CA ALA A 88 -9.16 6.22 1.43
C ALA A 88 -8.90 5.21 0.31
N ALA A 89 -7.81 5.37 -0.47
CA ALA A 89 -7.44 4.41 -1.51
C ALA A 89 -6.99 3.04 -0.94
N LEU A 90 -6.51 3.03 0.30
CA LEU A 90 -6.16 1.83 1.05
C LEU A 90 -7.37 1.16 1.73
N ASP A 91 -8.57 1.73 1.59
CA ASP A 91 -9.80 1.29 2.26
C ASP A 91 -9.66 1.27 3.80
N LEU A 92 -8.88 2.22 4.35
CA LEU A 92 -8.75 2.40 5.79
C LEU A 92 -9.98 3.14 6.33
N SER A 93 -10.52 2.65 7.45
CA SER A 93 -11.56 3.35 8.17
C SER A 93 -10.96 4.44 9.05
N SER A 94 -11.58 5.63 9.06
CA SER A 94 -11.33 6.63 10.09
C SER A 94 -11.87 6.10 11.42
N GLY A 95 -10.99 5.80 12.37
CA GLY A 95 -11.41 5.51 13.74
C GLY A 95 -11.82 6.81 14.45
N GLU A 96 -12.69 6.72 15.45
CA GLU A 96 -13.10 7.87 16.28
C GLU A 96 -11.90 8.64 16.88
N TYR A 97 -10.77 7.95 17.09
CA TYR A 97 -9.57 8.49 17.73
C TYR A 97 -8.35 8.58 16.80
N ARG A 98 -8.47 8.22 15.52
CA ARG A 98 -7.34 8.26 14.58
C ARG A 98 -7.79 8.70 13.18
N PRO A 99 -7.34 9.87 12.70
CA PRO A 99 -7.55 10.30 11.32
C PRO A 99 -7.02 9.27 10.31
N VAL A 100 -7.72 9.13 9.18
CA VAL A 100 -7.39 8.11 8.17
C VAL A 100 -6.03 8.37 7.53
N GLY A 101 -5.64 9.64 7.32
CA GLY A 101 -4.31 10.00 6.84
C GLY A 101 -3.18 9.63 7.79
N GLU A 102 -3.37 9.80 9.10
CA GLU A 102 -2.40 9.32 10.10
C GLU A 102 -2.26 7.80 10.09
N ALA A 103 -3.37 7.06 9.97
CA ALA A 103 -3.33 5.60 9.88
C ALA A 103 -2.58 5.12 8.62
N ALA A 104 -2.77 5.80 7.48
CA ALA A 104 -2.06 5.53 6.26
C ALA A 104 -0.55 5.78 6.38
N PHE A 105 -0.16 6.91 6.99
CA PHE A 105 1.24 7.24 7.24
C PHE A 105 1.89 6.22 8.19
N ASP A 106 1.23 5.89 9.29
CA ASP A 106 1.70 4.90 10.25
C ASP A 106 1.94 3.53 9.61
N TRP A 107 1.02 3.09 8.76
CA TRP A 107 1.18 1.83 8.05
C TRP A 107 2.33 1.86 7.05
N LEU A 108 2.30 2.80 6.12
CA LEU A 108 3.19 2.78 4.97
C LEU A 108 4.61 3.29 5.29
N VAL A 109 4.75 4.19 6.26
CA VAL A 109 6.05 4.79 6.62
C VAL A 109 6.63 4.13 7.87
N CYS A 110 5.80 3.84 8.86
CA CYS A 110 6.28 3.27 10.13
C CYS A 110 6.22 1.74 10.16
N GLY A 111 5.61 1.10 9.17
CA GLY A 111 5.39 -0.35 9.16
C GLY A 111 4.42 -0.83 10.25
N ARG A 112 3.63 0.07 10.85
CA ARG A 112 2.63 -0.28 11.87
C ARG A 112 1.35 -0.71 11.17
N VAL A 113 1.05 -2.01 11.18
CA VAL A 113 -0.25 -2.50 10.68
C VAL A 113 -1.36 -1.68 11.37
N PRO A 114 -2.38 -1.19 10.62
CA PRO A 114 -3.53 -0.52 11.21
C PRO A 114 -4.26 -1.48 12.17
N ASP A 115 -3.92 -1.43 13.45
CA ASP A 115 -4.60 -2.17 14.51
C ASP A 115 -5.63 -1.23 15.17
N PRO A 116 -6.90 -1.65 15.38
CA PRO A 116 -7.93 -0.84 16.04
C PRO A 116 -7.59 -0.38 17.48
N GLU A 117 -6.58 -0.93 18.16
CA GLU A 117 -6.15 -0.49 19.49
C GLU A 117 -4.68 -0.05 19.49
N PRO A 118 -4.36 1.23 19.78
CA PRO A 118 -2.97 1.65 19.89
C PRO A 118 -2.62 2.17 21.28
N ASP A 119 -1.97 1.33 22.10
CA ASP A 119 -1.20 1.77 23.28
C ASP A 119 0.31 1.47 23.12
N GLY A 120 0.75 1.34 21.86
CA GLY A 120 2.15 1.12 21.52
C GLY A 120 2.98 2.41 21.54
N VAL A 121 4.05 2.42 22.34
CA VAL A 121 5.03 3.52 22.41
C VAL A 121 5.61 3.81 21.03
N ARG A 122 5.44 5.06 20.55
CA ARG A 122 6.04 5.53 19.29
C ARG A 122 7.57 5.44 19.38
N SER A 123 8.21 4.93 18.32
CA SER A 123 9.68 4.93 18.20
C SER A 123 10.23 6.37 18.36
N PHE A 124 11.35 6.54 19.05
CA PHE A 124 12.03 7.83 19.25
C PHE A 124 12.60 8.44 17.95
N ARG A 125 12.57 7.74 16.82
CA ARG A 125 12.82 8.35 15.50
C ARG A 125 11.53 8.92 14.97
N THR A 126 11.52 10.21 14.63
CA THR A 126 10.48 10.83 13.81
C THR A 126 10.47 10.12 12.45
N PRO A 127 9.43 9.33 12.14
CA PRO A 127 9.34 8.65 10.86
C PRO A 127 9.07 9.67 9.75
N SER A 128 9.72 9.51 8.61
CA SER A 128 9.63 10.43 7.48
C SER A 128 9.57 9.69 6.15
N ALA A 129 8.68 10.12 5.25
CA ALA A 129 8.68 9.70 3.85
C ALA A 129 9.52 10.67 2.99
N TYR A 130 10.12 10.16 1.92
CA TYR A 130 10.91 10.96 0.98
C TYR A 130 10.34 10.86 -0.42
N TRP A 131 10.18 11.97 -1.13
CA TRP A 131 9.68 11.95 -2.51
C TRP A 131 10.10 13.24 -3.25
N ARG A 132 10.10 13.21 -4.59
CA ARG A 132 10.39 14.40 -5.40
C ARG A 132 9.10 15.11 -5.77
N CYS A 133 9.01 16.40 -5.50
CA CYS A 133 7.84 17.18 -5.86
C CYS A 133 7.71 17.30 -7.38
N SER A 134 6.56 16.90 -7.93
CA SER A 134 6.32 17.01 -9.38
C SER A 134 6.27 18.45 -9.90
N THR A 135 6.05 19.44 -9.02
CA THR A 135 5.95 20.87 -9.38
C THR A 135 7.27 21.61 -9.28
N CYS A 136 8.08 21.34 -8.25
CA CYS A 136 9.32 22.07 -8.01
C CYS A 136 10.60 21.23 -8.09
N ASP A 137 10.48 19.91 -8.30
CA ASP A 137 11.58 18.91 -8.33
C ASP A 137 12.44 18.83 -7.05
N GLY A 138 12.05 19.55 -5.99
CA GLY A 138 12.67 19.45 -4.67
C GLY A 138 12.53 18.06 -4.07
N LEU A 139 13.58 17.57 -3.40
CA LEU A 139 13.51 16.35 -2.61
C LEU A 139 12.83 16.67 -1.28
N VAL A 140 11.58 16.27 -1.15
CA VAL A 140 10.73 16.54 0.01
C VAL A 140 10.93 15.47 1.07
N THR A 141 11.03 15.91 2.32
CA THR A 141 10.92 15.08 3.53
C THR A 141 9.55 15.36 4.15
N ASP A 142 8.71 14.35 4.23
CA ASP A 142 7.32 14.43 4.73
C ASP A 142 7.24 13.67 6.07
N HIS A 143 6.95 14.39 7.14
CA HIS A 143 6.88 13.87 8.51
C HIS A 143 5.48 13.40 8.89
N GLY A 144 4.51 13.44 7.96
CA GLY A 144 3.12 13.07 8.21
C GLY A 144 2.29 14.20 8.81
N GLN A 145 1.01 13.94 9.05
CA GLN A 145 0.02 14.95 9.47
C GLN A 145 0.06 15.32 10.97
N PHE A 146 1.10 14.93 11.71
CA PHE A 146 1.11 15.04 13.17
C PHE A 146 1.16 16.47 13.72
N GLU A 147 1.73 17.41 12.97
CA GLU A 147 1.78 18.83 13.37
C GLU A 147 0.58 19.64 12.87
N GLY A 148 -0.39 18.98 12.22
CA GLY A 148 -1.58 19.58 11.64
C GLY A 148 -1.30 20.38 10.38
N ASN A 149 -0.33 21.30 10.39
CA ASN A 149 -0.03 22.24 9.29
C ASN A 149 0.95 21.65 8.25
N PRO A 150 0.57 21.57 6.96
CA PRO A 150 1.45 21.12 5.88
C PRO A 150 2.80 21.87 5.79
N ALA A 151 2.86 23.12 6.23
CA ALA A 151 4.10 23.92 6.27
C ALA A 151 5.13 23.39 7.27
N ASN A 152 4.68 22.67 8.30
CA ASN A 152 5.53 22.05 9.31
C ASN A 152 5.72 20.55 9.07
N SER A 153 4.83 19.94 8.27
CA SER A 153 4.88 18.52 7.93
C SER A 153 5.83 18.21 6.78
N GLU A 154 6.19 19.17 5.94
CA GLU A 154 7.03 18.95 4.76
C GLU A 154 8.20 19.94 4.62
N ASP A 155 9.41 19.40 4.48
CA ASP A 155 10.63 20.15 4.19
C ASP A 155 11.17 19.85 2.79
N GLY A 156 11.95 20.77 2.18
CA GLY A 156 12.72 20.48 0.97
C GLY A 156 12.10 20.92 -0.37
N HIS A 157 10.97 21.63 -0.33
CA HIS A 157 10.43 22.32 -1.51
C HIS A 157 11.32 23.49 -1.96
N ALA A 158 11.31 23.79 -3.26
CA ALA A 158 11.87 25.04 -3.74
C ALA A 158 11.03 26.23 -3.25
N LYS A 159 11.68 27.39 -3.08
CA LYS A 159 11.01 28.63 -2.68
C LYS A 159 9.88 28.98 -3.67
N GLY A 160 8.67 29.14 -3.16
CA GLY A 160 7.49 29.47 -3.98
C GLY A 160 6.88 28.28 -4.72
N CYS A 161 7.13 27.05 -4.28
CA CYS A 161 6.46 25.86 -4.81
C CYS A 161 4.93 26.02 -4.76
N ALA A 162 4.29 26.08 -5.93
CA ALA A 162 2.85 26.30 -6.03
C ALA A 162 2.02 25.17 -5.39
N ARG A 163 2.46 23.92 -5.50
CA ARG A 163 1.79 22.77 -4.88
C ARG A 163 1.80 22.88 -3.35
N HIS A 164 2.96 23.17 -2.77
CA HIS A 164 3.08 23.32 -1.32
C HIS A 164 2.31 24.53 -0.80
N ALA A 165 2.39 25.67 -1.49
CA ALA A 165 1.61 26.86 -1.13
C ALA A 165 0.11 26.59 -1.16
N ALA A 166 -0.39 25.86 -2.17
CA ALA A 166 -1.80 25.50 -2.26
C ALA A 166 -2.25 24.55 -1.14
N GLU A 167 -1.42 23.57 -0.74
CA GLU A 167 -1.72 22.66 0.37
C GLU A 167 -1.76 23.41 1.72
N VAL A 168 -0.81 24.33 1.96
CA VAL A 168 -0.80 25.20 3.14
C VAL A 168 -2.01 26.14 3.16
N GLN A 169 -2.38 26.71 2.01
CA GLN A 169 -3.57 27.56 1.89
C GLN A 169 -4.85 26.79 2.17
N ALA A 170 -5.03 25.61 1.56
CA ALA A 170 -6.21 24.77 1.77
C ALA A 170 -6.34 24.36 3.24
N TRP A 171 -5.21 24.11 3.91
CA TRP A 171 -5.20 23.90 5.35
C TRP A 171 -5.69 25.15 6.09
N ASN A 172 -5.10 26.32 5.87
CA ASN A 172 -5.51 27.57 6.55
C ASN A 172 -7.02 27.85 6.38
N GLU A 173 -7.56 27.70 5.17
CA GLU A 173 -8.99 27.89 4.89
C GLU A 173 -9.89 26.91 5.66
N GLY A 174 -9.41 25.70 5.93
CA GLY A 174 -10.12 24.69 6.72
C GLY A 174 -10.18 24.97 8.22
N TRP A 175 -9.33 25.85 8.76
CA TRP A 175 -9.29 26.24 10.18
C TRP A 175 -9.96 27.59 10.48
N GLU A 176 -10.36 28.34 9.47
CA GLU A 176 -11.10 29.62 9.62
C GLU A 176 -12.62 29.43 9.80
N HIS A 177 -13.08 28.18 9.98
CA HIS A 177 -14.47 27.78 10.25
C HIS A 177 -14.58 26.93 11.50
#